data_AF-A0AAW8KDH1-F1
#
_entry.id   AF-A0AAW8KDH1-F1
#
_cell.length_a   1.000
_cell.length_b   1.000
_cell.length_c   1.000
_cell.angle_alpha   90.00
_cell.angle_beta   90.00
_cell.angle_gamma   90.00
#
_symmetry.space_group_name_H-M   'P 1'
#
loop_
_entity.id
_entity.type
_entity.pdbx_description
1 polymer ?
#
loop_
_entity_poly.entity_id
_entity_poly.type
_entity_poly.pdbx_seq_one_letter_code
_entity_poly.pdbx_strand_id
1 'polypeptide(L)'
;DFNVPLDENGKITDDTRIRGALPTLKKILADGGALIIMSHMGKPKGKVNPKFSLGQIVDAVSEALGVKVQFAPDCAKAQEAAAALK
;
A
#
# COMPACT_ATOMS: atom_id res chain seq x y z
N ASP A 1 8.16 -2.18 3.64
CA ASP A 1 8.62 -1.46 2.45
C ASP A 1 7.81 -1.97 1.27
N PHE A 2 7.10 -1.10 0.56
CA PHE A 2 6.28 -1.46 -0.60
C PHE A 2 6.80 -0.85 -1.90
N ASN A 3 8.06 -0.40 -1.94
CA ASN A 3 8.72 -0.03 -3.19
C ASN A 3 9.10 -1.30 -3.95
N VAL A 4 8.15 -1.84 -4.72
CA VAL A 4 8.29 -3.09 -5.49
C VAL A 4 8.56 -2.78 -6.96
N PRO A 5 9.30 -3.65 -7.69
CA PRO A 5 9.48 -3.48 -9.11
C PRO A 5 8.15 -3.68 -9.86
N LEU A 6 7.91 -2.78 -10.81
CA LEU A 6 6.75 -2.82 -11.72
C LEU A 6 7.25 -2.95 -13.15
N ASP A 7 6.50 -3.67 -13.99
CA ASP A 7 6.72 -3.69 -15.44
C ASP A 7 6.21 -2.40 -16.11
N GLU A 8 6.35 -2.31 -17.43
CA GLU A 8 5.92 -1.13 -18.21
C GLU A 8 4.40 -0.88 -18.16
N ASN A 9 3.61 -1.90 -17.80
CA ASN A 9 2.15 -1.83 -17.65
C ASN A 9 1.72 -1.58 -16.20
N GLY A 10 2.66 -1.37 -15.28
CA GLY A 10 2.38 -1.13 -13.86
C GLY A 10 2.08 -2.40 -13.07
N LYS A 11 2.37 -3.59 -13.60
CA LYS A 11 2.18 -4.86 -12.89
C LYS A 11 3.39 -5.21 -12.06
N ILE A 12 3.16 -5.75 -10.86
CA ILE A 12 4.22 -6.20 -9.96
C ILE A 12 4.94 -7.40 -10.57
N THR A 13 6.27 -7.31 -10.67
CA THR A 13 7.11 -8.42 -11.18
C THR A 13 7.77 -9.23 -10.08
N ASP A 14 7.89 -8.67 -8.88
CA ASP A 14 8.36 -9.35 -7.67
C ASP A 14 7.63 -8.80 -6.44
N ASP A 15 6.88 -9.68 -5.77
CA ASP A 15 6.04 -9.39 -4.61
C ASP A 15 6.72 -9.70 -3.27
N THR A 16 7.99 -10.10 -3.26
CA THR A 16 8.71 -10.56 -2.06
C THR A 16 8.63 -9.56 -0.91
N ARG A 17 8.69 -8.26 -1.21
CA ARG A 17 8.55 -7.20 -0.21
C ARG A 17 7.14 -7.09 0.38
N ILE A 18 6.11 -7.33 -0.44
CA ILE A 18 4.72 -7.39 0.04
C ILE A 18 4.56 -8.55 1.00
N ARG A 19 4.95 -9.76 0.57
CA ARG A 19 4.89 -10.98 1.38
C ARG A 19 5.66 -10.85 2.69
N GLY A 20 6.84 -10.22 2.65
CA GLY A 20 7.67 -9.98 3.84
C GLY A 20 7.00 -9.11 4.91
N ALA A 21 6.08 -8.22 4.54
CA ALA A 21 5.35 -7.37 5.49
C ALA A 21 4.09 -8.05 6.08
N LEU A 22 3.54 -9.07 5.40
CA LEU A 22 2.27 -9.69 5.78
C LEU A 22 2.20 -10.22 7.22
N PRO A 23 3.25 -10.85 7.80
CA PRO A 23 3.16 -11.37 9.16
C PRO A 23 2.80 -10.28 10.18
N THR A 24 3.44 -9.11 10.09
CA THR A 24 3.17 -7.98 10.99
C THR A 24 1.78 -7.39 10.75
N LEU A 25 1.39 -7.18 9.50
CA LEU A 25 0.09 -6.60 9.16
C LEU A 25 -1.05 -7.51 9.62
N LYS A 26 -0.96 -8.81 9.34
CA LYS A 26 -1.96 -9.79 9.78
C LYS A 26 -2.03 -9.88 11.31
N LYS A 27 -0.91 -9.77 12.02
CA LYS A 27 -0.92 -9.75 13.49
C LYS A 27 -1.70 -8.55 14.04
N ILE A 28 -1.44 -7.35 13.53
CA ILE A 28 -2.14 -6.14 13.98
C ILE A 28 -3.65 -6.26 13.79
N LEU A 29 -4.08 -6.73 12.60
CA LEU A 29 -5.51 -6.95 12.33
C LEU A 29 -6.11 -8.03 13.22
N ALA A 30 -5.39 -9.14 13.44
CA ALA A 30 -5.86 -10.23 14.30
C ALA A 30 -6.02 -9.80 15.77
N ASP A 31 -5.25 -8.82 16.22
CA ASP A 31 -5.34 -8.24 17.56
C ASP A 31 -6.42 -7.15 17.67
N GLY A 32 -7.17 -6.89 16.60
CA GLY A 32 -8.21 -5.86 16.55
C GLY A 32 -7.68 -4.45 16.33
N GLY A 33 -6.44 -4.29 15.87
CA GLY A 33 -5.87 -3.00 15.51
C GLY A 33 -6.27 -2.54 14.10
N ALA A 34 -6.35 -1.23 13.91
CA ALA A 34 -6.49 -0.61 12.60
C ALA A 34 -5.13 -0.41 11.92
N LEU A 35 -5.06 -0.63 10.60
CA LEU A 35 -3.84 -0.48 9.81
C LEU A 35 -3.86 0.77 8.93
N ILE A 36 -2.80 1.58 9.04
CA ILE A 36 -2.46 2.62 8.07
C ILE A 36 -1.05 2.30 7.56
N ILE A 37 -0.94 2.12 6.24
CA ILE A 37 0.32 1.75 5.58
C ILE A 37 0.84 2.94 4.81
N MET A 38 2.11 3.30 5.04
CA MET A 38 2.81 4.33 4.30
C MET A 38 4.05 3.74 3.64
N SER A 39 4.31 4.12 2.40
CA SER A 39 5.50 3.75 1.66
C SER A 39 5.85 4.83 0.63
N HIS A 40 6.93 4.62 -0.09
CA HIS A 40 7.27 5.32 -1.31
C HIS A 40 7.30 4.33 -2.48
N MET A 41 7.28 4.87 -3.70
CA MET A 41 7.49 4.12 -4.94
C MET A 41 8.44 4.94 -5.83
N GLY A 42 9.56 4.33 -6.23
CA GLY A 42 10.56 4.99 -7.06
C GLY A 42 11.04 6.34 -6.49
N LYS A 43 11.36 7.28 -7.39
CA LYS A 43 11.86 8.63 -7.05
C LYS A 43 11.12 9.71 -7.85
N PRO A 44 9.98 10.22 -7.36
CA PRO A 44 9.15 11.19 -8.08
C PRO A 44 9.74 12.61 -8.20
N LYS A 45 10.89 12.89 -7.56
CA LYS A 45 11.60 14.18 -7.60
C LYS A 45 10.67 15.39 -7.30
N GLY A 46 9.77 15.22 -6.33
CA GLY A 46 8.89 16.29 -5.85
C GLY A 46 7.68 16.61 -6.75
N LYS A 47 7.46 15.85 -7.82
CA LYS A 47 6.27 16.00 -8.68
C LYS A 47 5.38 14.77 -8.59
N VAL A 48 4.06 14.96 -8.59
CA VAL A 48 3.11 13.85 -8.68
C VAL A 48 3.28 13.17 -10.03
N ASN A 49 3.53 11.87 -10.03
CA ASN A 49 3.68 11.07 -11.23
C ASN A 49 2.89 9.76 -11.05
N PRO A 50 1.87 9.48 -11.88
CA PRO A 50 1.06 8.27 -11.80
C PRO A 50 1.89 6.97 -11.85
N LYS A 51 3.02 6.95 -12.58
CA LYS A 51 3.91 5.78 -12.64
C LYS A 51 4.57 5.44 -11.31
N PHE A 52 4.69 6.42 -10.42
CA PHE A 52 5.20 6.26 -9.06
C PHE A 52 4.07 6.29 -8.02
N SER A 53 2.81 6.10 -8.43
CA SER A 53 1.70 5.98 -7.50
C SER A 53 1.70 4.60 -6.84
N LEU A 54 1.45 4.56 -5.53
CA LEU A 54 1.16 3.32 -4.81
C LEU A 54 -0.23 2.76 -5.11
N GLY A 55 -1.09 3.52 -5.82
CA GLY A 55 -2.37 3.01 -6.29
C GLY A 55 -2.24 1.72 -7.11
N GLN A 56 -1.10 1.54 -7.80
CA GLN A 56 -0.79 0.37 -8.63
C GLN A 56 -0.67 -0.94 -7.84
N ILE A 57 -0.44 -0.88 -6.52
CA ILE A 57 -0.21 -2.07 -5.69
C ILE A 57 -1.37 -2.39 -4.74
N VAL A 58 -2.41 -1.55 -4.71
CA VAL A 58 -3.52 -1.67 -3.75
C VAL A 58 -4.22 -3.01 -3.86
N ASP A 59 -4.47 -3.47 -5.10
CA ASP A 59 -5.16 -4.75 -5.35
C ASP A 59 -4.31 -5.93 -4.87
N ALA A 60 -3.02 -5.94 -5.19
CA ALA A 60 -2.10 -7.01 -4.78
C ALA A 60 -1.94 -7.07 -3.25
N VAL A 61 -1.86 -5.91 -2.58
CA VAL A 61 -1.80 -5.88 -1.10
C VAL A 61 -3.13 -6.33 -0.49
N SER A 62 -4.27 -5.95 -1.08
CA SER A 62 -5.60 -6.41 -0.65
C SER A 62 -5.74 -7.93 -0.76
N GLU A 63 -5.35 -8.50 -1.90
CA GLU A 63 -5.37 -9.94 -2.14
C GLU A 63 -4.49 -10.68 -1.13
N ALA A 64 -3.26 -10.21 -0.92
CA ALA A 64 -2.32 -10.85 -0.01
C ALA A 64 -2.75 -10.78 1.47
N LEU A 65 -3.42 -9.69 1.87
CA LEU A 65 -3.98 -9.54 3.21
C LEU A 65 -5.30 -10.28 3.40
N GLY A 66 -6.08 -10.51 2.33
CA GLY A 66 -7.41 -11.09 2.38
C GLY A 66 -8.50 -10.12 2.86
N VAL A 67 -8.19 -8.81 2.88
CA VAL A 67 -9.13 -7.75 3.25
C VAL A 67 -9.03 -6.59 2.26
N LYS A 68 -10.12 -5.86 2.06
CA LYS A 68 -10.14 -4.71 1.16
C LYS A 68 -9.25 -3.59 1.72
N VAL A 69 -8.22 -3.20 0.98
CA VAL A 69 -7.39 -2.02 1.28
C VAL A 69 -7.99 -0.80 0.58
N GLN A 70 -8.03 0.31 1.29
CA GLN A 70 -8.44 1.61 0.75
C GLN A 70 -7.20 2.45 0.43
N PHE A 71 -7.26 3.23 -0.65
CA PHE A 71 -6.17 4.12 -1.04
C PHE A 71 -6.50 5.58 -0.73
N ALA A 72 -5.67 6.21 0.09
CA ALA A 72 -5.72 7.65 0.28
C ALA A 72 -4.89 8.33 -0.85
N PRO A 73 -5.49 9.22 -1.66
CA PRO A 73 -4.80 9.85 -2.78
C PRO A 73 -3.71 10.86 -2.35
N ASP A 74 -3.78 11.33 -1.10
CA ASP A 74 -2.83 12.28 -0.52
C ASP A 74 -2.59 11.91 0.95
N CYS A 75 -1.33 11.71 1.33
CA CYS A 75 -0.96 11.35 2.70
C CYS A 75 -1.17 12.50 3.69
N ALA A 76 -1.17 13.76 3.24
CA ALA A 76 -1.45 14.92 4.07
C ALA A 76 -2.95 15.14 4.33
N LYS A 77 -3.83 14.44 3.59
CA LYS A 77 -5.30 14.57 3.68
C LYS A 77 -6.00 13.23 3.94
N ALA A 78 -5.29 12.28 4.55
CA ALA A 78 -5.80 10.94 4.82
C ALA A 78 -6.66 10.84 6.11
N GLN A 79 -6.86 11.94 6.84
CA GLN A 79 -7.50 11.95 8.16
C GLN A 79 -8.90 11.32 8.16
N GLU A 80 -9.75 11.69 7.20
CA GLU A 80 -11.12 11.17 7.09
C GLU A 80 -11.15 9.67 6.79
N ALA A 81 -10.29 9.22 5.87
CA ALA A 81 -10.16 7.80 5.54
C ALA A 81 -9.65 6.98 6.73
N ALA A 82 -8.71 7.53 7.52
CA ALA A 82 -8.20 6.90 8.73
C ALA A 82 -9.29 6.81 9.82
N ALA A 83 -10.08 7.87 10.01
CA ALA A 83 -11.17 7.88 10.99
C ALA A 83 -12.31 6.90 10.65
N ALA A 84 -12.46 6.54 9.37
CA ALA A 84 -13.44 5.56 8.91
C ALA A 84 -12.99 4.09 9.07
N LEU A 85 -11.76 3.84 9.53
CA LEU A 85 -11.30 2.49 9.85
C LEU A 85 -12.04 1.99 11.11
N LYS A 86 -12.40 0.70 11.07
CA LYS A 86 -13.07 0.01 12.19
C LYS A 86 -12.06 -0.41 13.25
#